data_AF-A0A2V6XQA1-F1
#
_entry.id   AF-A0A2V6XQA1-F1
#
_cell.length_a   1.000
_cell.length_b   1.000
_cell.length_c   1.000
_cell.angle_alpha   90.00
_cell.angle_beta   90.00
_cell.angle_gamma   90.00
#
_symmetry.space_group_name_H-M   'P 1'
#
loop_
_entity.id
_entity.type
_entity.pdbx_description
1 polymer ?
#
loop_
_entity_poly.entity_id
_entity_poly.type
_entity_poly.pdbx_seq_one_letter_code
_entity_poly.pdbx_strand_id
1 'polypeptide(L)'
;HYLAAAEAFMRGIERRVAAGLQPEIESVASVFISRWDAAVKDRVPEALRNQLGIAIAKRTYKAYRALLGSPRWQRVFNAGARPQRLLWASTGTKDPGASDVLYIKSLAAPFTVNTMP
;
A
#
# COMPACT_ATOMS: atom_id res chain seq x y z
N HIS A 1 2.22 8.68 -5.90
CA HIS A 1 2.96 7.62 -6.63
C HIS A 1 2.24 6.27 -6.68
N TYR A 2 1.60 5.77 -5.61
CA TYR A 2 0.92 4.47 -5.61
C TYR A 2 0.01 4.21 -6.83
N LEU A 3 -0.94 5.11 -7.12
CA LEU A 3 -1.88 4.94 -8.24
C LEU A 3 -1.18 4.72 -9.58
N ALA A 4 -0.07 5.41 -9.84
CA ALA A 4 0.68 5.26 -11.09
C ALA A 4 1.33 3.87 -11.20
N ALA A 5 1.85 3.33 -10.09
CA ALA A 5 2.40 1.98 -10.04
C ALA A 5 1.32 0.92 -10.21
N ALA A 6 0.18 1.07 -9.51
CA ALA A 6 -0.96 0.16 -9.62
C ALA A 6 -1.55 0.16 -11.04
N GLU A 7 -1.60 1.33 -11.69
CA GLU A 7 -2.01 1.45 -13.09
C GLU A 7 -1.03 0.78 -14.05
N ALA A 8 0.28 0.91 -13.82
CA ALA A 8 1.28 0.21 -14.62
C ALA A 8 1.13 -1.31 -14.50
N PHE A 9 0.91 -1.82 -13.29
CA PHE A 9 0.63 -3.24 -13.06
C PHE A 9 -0.63 -3.70 -13.79
N MET A 10 -1.75 -2.98 -13.63
CA MET A 10 -3.01 -3.32 -14.29
C MET A 10 -2.88 -3.35 -15.83
N ARG A 11 -2.21 -2.36 -16.44
CA ARG A 11 -1.93 -2.39 -17.89
C ARG A 11 -1.09 -3.59 -18.31
N GLY A 12 -0.14 -4.01 -17.47
CA GLY A 12 0.65 -5.23 -17.69
C GLY A 12 -0.23 -6.49 -17.72
N ILE A 13 -1.12 -6.63 -16.75
CA ILE A 13 -2.08 -7.74 -16.68
C ILE A 13 -3.02 -7.74 -17.89
N GLU A 14 -3.57 -6.58 -18.26
CA GLU A 14 -4.47 -6.46 -19.42
C GLU A 14 -3.80 -6.93 -20.73
N ARG A 15 -2.52 -6.56 -20.94
CA ARG A 15 -1.76 -7.05 -22.10
C ARG A 15 -1.55 -8.56 -22.08
N ARG A 16 -1.32 -9.16 -20.90
CA ARG A 16 -1.19 -10.62 -20.76
C ARG A 16 -2.48 -11.33 -21.11
N VAL A 17 -3.61 -10.84 -20.58
CA VAL A 17 -4.94 -11.38 -20.89
C VAL A 17 -5.21 -11.29 -22.39
N ALA A 18 -4.96 -10.14 -23.01
CA ALA A 18 -5.14 -9.95 -24.46
C ALA A 18 -4.27 -10.89 -25.32
N ALA A 19 -3.09 -11.27 -24.81
CA ALA A 19 -2.18 -12.21 -25.46
C ALA A 19 -2.48 -13.69 -25.16
N GLY A 20 -3.55 -14.01 -24.41
CA GLY A 20 -3.88 -15.38 -24.02
C GLY A 20 -2.89 -16.01 -23.01
N LEU A 21 -2.09 -15.19 -22.32
CA LEU A 21 -1.13 -15.64 -21.32
C LEU A 21 -1.76 -15.72 -19.93
N GLN A 22 -1.22 -16.58 -19.07
CA GLN A 22 -1.65 -16.70 -17.67
C GLN A 22 -1.58 -15.34 -16.94
N PRO A 23 -2.70 -14.82 -16.40
CA PRO A 23 -2.74 -13.49 -15.81
C PRO A 23 -2.35 -13.44 -14.32
N GLU A 24 -2.17 -14.59 -13.66
CA GLU A 24 -1.73 -14.66 -12.28
C GLU A 24 -0.24 -14.28 -12.17
N ILE A 25 0.03 -13.07 -11.67
CA ILE A 25 1.37 -12.54 -11.44
C ILE A 25 1.42 -11.96 -10.03
N GLU A 26 2.28 -12.51 -9.19
CA GLU A 26 2.52 -12.02 -7.83
C GLU A 26 3.21 -10.66 -7.88
N SER A 27 2.68 -9.70 -7.13
CA SER A 27 3.26 -8.38 -7.02
C SER A 27 2.86 -7.71 -5.71
N VAL A 28 3.75 -6.85 -5.21
CA VAL A 28 3.50 -5.99 -4.06
C VAL A 28 3.84 -4.55 -4.38
N ALA A 29 3.07 -3.61 -3.85
CA ALA A 29 3.35 -2.19 -3.88
C ALA A 29 3.86 -1.75 -2.49
N SER A 30 5.18 -1.67 -2.34
CA SER A 30 5.82 -1.29 -1.08
C SER A 30 5.70 0.21 -0.82
N VAL A 31 5.05 0.57 0.29
CA VAL A 31 4.86 1.95 0.75
C VAL A 31 5.59 2.12 2.07
N PHE A 32 6.59 3.00 2.08
CA PHE A 32 7.43 3.27 3.25
C PHE A 32 6.70 4.22 4.20
N ILE A 33 6.51 3.79 5.46
CA ILE A 33 5.66 4.48 6.43
C ILE A 33 6.47 5.45 7.31
N SER A 34 7.34 4.93 8.18
CA SER A 34 8.01 5.74 9.21
C SER A 34 8.87 6.87 8.68
N ARG A 35 9.30 6.78 7.40
CA ARG A 35 10.09 7.83 6.73
C ARG A 35 9.35 9.17 6.63
N TRP A 36 8.01 9.15 6.56
CA TRP A 36 7.21 10.37 6.51
C TRP A 36 7.25 11.09 7.84
N ASP A 37 6.99 10.37 8.93
CA ASP A 37 6.97 10.92 10.28
C ASP A 37 8.36 11.41 10.68
N ALA A 38 9.42 10.65 10.35
CA ALA A 38 10.79 11.08 10.57
C ALA A 38 11.15 12.39 9.85
N ALA A 39 10.61 12.62 8.64
CA ALA A 39 10.90 13.82 7.85
C ALA A 39 10.22 15.09 8.38
N VAL A 40 9.12 14.94 9.13
CA VAL A 40 8.33 16.08 9.63
C VAL A 40 8.39 16.26 11.14
N LYS A 41 9.08 15.38 11.88
CA LYS A 41 9.08 15.30 13.36
C LYS A 41 9.29 16.64 14.09
N ASP A 42 10.17 17.49 13.56
CA ASP A 42 10.55 18.78 14.16
C ASP A 42 9.78 19.97 13.57
N ARG A 43 8.84 19.71 12.65
CA ARG A 43 8.09 20.72 11.89
C ARG A 43 6.59 20.70 12.16
N VAL A 44 6.13 19.83 13.06
CA VAL A 44 4.71 19.66 13.37
C VAL A 44 4.47 19.79 14.89
N PRO A 45 3.30 20.28 15.31
CA PRO A 45 2.90 20.26 16.72
C PRO A 45 2.92 18.83 17.29
N GLU A 46 3.08 18.73 18.61
CA GLU A 46 3.11 17.44 19.31
C GLU A 46 1.90 16.56 18.99
N ALA A 47 0.70 17.14 18.92
CA ALA A 47 -0.54 16.44 18.57
C ALA A 47 -0.53 15.78 17.18
N LEU A 48 0.37 16.17 16.27
CA LEU A 48 0.50 15.61 14.92
C LEU A 48 1.73 14.71 14.75
N ARG A 49 2.52 14.49 15.80
CA ARG A 49 3.67 13.58 15.75
C ARG A 49 3.22 12.16 15.46
N ASN A 50 3.97 11.46 14.59
CA ASN A 50 3.73 10.08 14.18
C ASN A 50 2.35 9.82 13.54
N GLN A 51 1.69 10.85 12.97
CA GLN A 51 0.38 10.73 12.32
C GLN A 51 0.45 10.70 10.78
N LEU A 52 1.51 11.25 10.18
CA LEU A 52 1.56 11.48 8.74
C LEU A 52 1.70 10.16 7.97
N GLY A 53 2.57 9.25 8.40
CA GLY A 53 2.73 7.94 7.77
C GLY A 53 1.43 7.13 7.81
N ILE A 54 0.72 7.16 8.94
CA ILE A 54 -0.58 6.50 9.12
C ILE A 54 -1.63 7.13 8.19
N ALA A 55 -1.69 8.47 8.13
CA ALA A 55 -2.65 9.17 7.27
C ALA A 55 -2.43 8.84 5.79
N ILE A 56 -1.17 8.83 5.33
CA ILE A 56 -0.82 8.47 3.95
C ILE A 56 -1.15 7.00 3.66
N ALA A 57 -0.87 6.09 4.59
CA ALA A 57 -1.22 4.69 4.43
C ALA A 57 -2.74 4.48 4.31
N LYS A 58 -3.55 5.13 5.16
CA LYS A 58 -5.02 5.08 5.09
C LYS A 58 -5.55 5.63 3.76
N ARG A 59 -5.02 6.77 3.29
CA ARG A 59 -5.38 7.33 1.98
C ARG A 59 -5.01 6.38 0.84
N THR A 60 -3.84 5.75 0.93
CA THR A 60 -3.38 4.75 -0.05
C THR A 60 -4.27 3.50 -0.05
N TYR A 61 -4.64 3.00 1.13
CA TYR A 61 -5.55 1.86 1.27
C TYR A 61 -6.94 2.15 0.69
N LYS A 62 -7.48 3.36 0.91
CA LYS A 62 -8.73 3.80 0.29
C LYS A 62 -8.63 3.75 -1.24
N ALA A 63 -7.54 4.26 -1.81
CA ALA A 63 -7.32 4.24 -3.25
C ALA A 63 -7.18 2.80 -3.79
N TYR A 64 -6.48 1.92 -3.07
CA TYR A 64 -6.37 0.50 -3.40
C TYR A 64 -7.74 -0.19 -3.42
N ARG A 65 -8.56 0.01 -2.39
CA ARG A 65 -9.92 -0.54 -2.31
C ARG A 65 -10.79 -0.06 -3.47
N ALA A 66 -10.70 1.23 -3.82
CA ALA A 66 -11.43 1.78 -4.97
C ALA A 66 -10.98 1.15 -6.30
N LEU A 67 -9.67 0.96 -6.50
CA LEU A 67 -9.13 0.28 -7.67
C LEU A 67 -9.63 -1.17 -7.75
N LEU A 68 -9.54 -1.93 -6.66
CA LEU A 68 -10.00 -3.32 -6.61
C LEU A 68 -11.51 -3.44 -6.82
N GLY A 69 -12.30 -2.46 -6.37
CA GLY A 69 -13.74 -2.41 -6.60
C GLY A 69 -14.14 -1.95 -8.01
N SER A 70 -13.20 -1.50 -8.84
CA SER A 70 -13.52 -0.95 -10.16
C SER A 70 -13.93 -2.03 -11.16
N PRO A 71 -14.85 -1.75 -12.11
CA PRO A 71 -15.20 -2.69 -13.18
C PRO A 71 -14.00 -3.15 -14.00
N ARG A 72 -12.99 -2.29 -14.16
CA ARG A 72 -11.75 -2.62 -14.88
C ARG A 72 -10.96 -3.71 -14.17
N TRP A 73 -10.79 -3.59 -12.86
CA TRP A 73 -10.14 -4.63 -12.06
C TRP A 73 -10.96 -5.93 -12.03
N GLN A 74 -12.28 -5.84 -11.85
CA GLN A 74 -13.16 -7.01 -11.82
C GLN A 74 -13.08 -7.84 -13.11
N ARG A 75 -12.93 -7.20 -14.28
CA ARG A 75 -12.73 -7.92 -15.55
C ARG A 75 -11.47 -8.78 -15.57
N VAL A 76 -10.31 -8.22 -15.19
CA VAL A 76 -9.06 -8.99 -15.18
C VAL A 76 -9.03 -10.01 -14.05
N PHE A 77 -9.68 -9.73 -12.92
CA PHE A 77 -9.84 -10.68 -11.82
C PHE A 77 -10.63 -11.92 -12.27
N ASN A 78 -11.73 -11.73 -13.01
CA ASN A 78 -12.52 -12.83 -13.57
C ASN A 78 -11.74 -13.64 -14.62
N ALA A 79 -10.73 -13.05 -15.26
CA ALA A 79 -9.80 -13.77 -16.13
C ALA A 79 -8.72 -14.56 -15.37
N GLY A 80 -8.67 -14.47 -14.04
CA GLY A 80 -7.70 -15.18 -13.18
C GLY A 80 -6.58 -14.31 -12.60
N ALA A 81 -6.60 -12.98 -12.80
CA ALA A 81 -5.60 -12.10 -12.22
C ALA A 81 -5.70 -12.04 -10.68
N ARG A 82 -4.58 -11.66 -10.05
CA ARG A 82 -4.47 -11.43 -8.60
C ARG A 82 -3.99 -10.00 -8.31
N PRO A 83 -4.44 -9.38 -7.21
CA PRO A 83 -4.10 -8.00 -6.90
C PRO A 83 -2.63 -7.83 -6.56
N GLN A 84 -2.02 -6.75 -7.06
CA GLN A 84 -0.79 -6.23 -6.48
C GLN A 84 -1.10 -5.77 -5.04
N ARG A 85 -0.71 -6.56 -4.06
CA ARG A 85 -1.01 -6.30 -2.64
C ARG A 85 -0.27 -5.06 -2.17
N LEU A 86 -0.91 -4.26 -1.31
CA LEU A 86 -0.19 -3.21 -0.60
C LEU A 86 0.75 -3.85 0.43
N LEU A 87 1.99 -3.36 0.49
CA LEU A 87 2.99 -3.78 1.45
C LEU A 87 3.45 -2.57 2.26
N TRP A 88 3.25 -2.60 3.57
CA TRP A 88 3.72 -1.57 4.49
C TRP A 88 5.19 -1.84 4.84
N ALA A 89 6.07 -0.99 4.32
CA ALA A 89 7.51 -1.09 4.52
C ALA A 89 7.99 -0.07 5.56
N SER A 90 9.13 -0.35 6.20
CA SER A 90 9.73 0.56 7.18
C SER A 90 8.73 0.90 8.30
N THR A 91 8.14 -0.14 8.89
CA THR A 91 7.09 -0.07 9.93
C THR A 91 7.63 -0.14 11.36
N GLY A 92 8.96 -0.09 11.55
CA GLY A 92 9.56 0.18 12.85
C GLY A 92 9.56 1.67 13.17
N THR A 93 9.14 2.05 14.38
CA THR A 93 9.18 3.44 14.84
C THR A 93 10.60 4.02 14.81
N LYS A 94 10.71 5.31 14.53
CA LYS A 94 11.96 6.11 14.62
C LYS A 94 11.95 7.06 15.82
N ASP A 95 10.83 7.10 16.53
CA ASP A 95 10.62 7.89 17.73
C ASP A 95 10.73 6.95 18.95
N PRO A 96 11.73 7.15 19.83
CA PRO A 96 11.88 6.37 21.06
C PRO A 96 10.72 6.52 22.04
N GLY A 97 9.94 7.60 21.96
CA GLY A 97 8.77 7.82 22.80
C GLY A 97 7.49 7.14 22.29
N ALA A 98 7.51 6.60 21.07
CA ALA A 98 6.38 5.90 20.48
C ALA A 98 6.45 4.39 20.72
N SER A 99 5.27 3.74 20.78
CA SER A 99 5.19 2.28 20.84
C SER A 99 5.88 1.64 19.62
N ASP A 100 6.68 0.61 19.88
CA ASP A 100 7.31 -0.25 18.89
C ASP A 100 6.34 -0.85 17.87
N VAL A 101 5.10 -1.14 18.29
CA VAL A 101 4.03 -1.70 17.46
C VAL A 101 3.08 -0.65 16.87
N LEU A 102 3.40 0.66 16.95
CA LEU A 102 2.52 1.74 16.50
C LEU A 102 2.00 1.53 15.08
N TYR A 103 2.90 1.34 14.12
CA TYR A 103 2.51 1.17 12.71
C TYR A 103 1.91 -0.20 12.43
N ILE A 104 2.29 -1.25 13.17
CA ILE A 104 1.72 -2.58 13.01
C ILE A 104 0.23 -2.56 13.40
N LYS A 105 -0.09 -2.04 14.58
CA LYS A 105 -1.48 -1.91 15.06
C LYS A 105 -2.30 -1.01 14.16
N SER A 106 -1.73 0.11 13.71
CA SER A 106 -2.46 1.13 12.95
C SER A 106 -2.78 0.72 11.51
N LEU A 107 -2.05 -0.24 10.95
CA LEU A 107 -2.10 -0.57 9.51
C LEU A 107 -2.58 -1.99 9.21
N ALA A 108 -3.04 -2.73 10.22
CA ALA A 108 -3.67 -4.03 10.03
C ALA A 108 -4.96 -3.88 9.21
N ALA A 109 -4.96 -4.39 7.99
CA ALA A 109 -6.10 -4.32 7.08
C ALA A 109 -6.13 -5.51 6.10
N PRO A 110 -7.31 -5.96 5.64
CA PRO A 110 -7.43 -7.04 4.67
C PRO A 110 -6.64 -6.80 3.38
N PHE A 111 -6.09 -7.87 2.81
CA PHE A 111 -5.34 -7.88 1.55
C PHE A 111 -4.12 -6.94 1.56
N THR A 112 -3.45 -6.83 2.70
CA THR A 112 -2.18 -6.11 2.86
C THR A 112 -1.11 -7.02 3.44
N VAL A 113 0.14 -6.63 3.24
CA VAL A 113 1.35 -7.25 3.82
C VAL A 113 2.03 -6.21 4.69
N ASN A 114 2.64 -6.63 5.80
CA ASN A 114 3.54 -5.78 6.57
C ASN A 114 4.90 -6.48 6.64
N THR A 115 5.95 -5.82 6.18
CA THR A 115 7.32 -6.32 6.32
C THR A 115 7.97 -5.67 7.52
N MET A 116 8.13 -6.45 8.58
CA MET A 116 8.75 -6.03 9.83
C MET A 116 10.27 -6.30 9.78
N PRO A 117 11.11 -5.45 10.42
CA PRO A 117 12.53 -5.72 10.60
C PRO A 117 12.79 -6.89 11.56
#